data_AF-A0A7C8HIQ8-F1
#
_entry.id   AF-A0A7C8HIQ8-F1
#
_cell.length_a   1.000
_cell.length_b   1.000
_cell.length_c   1.000
_cell.angle_alpha   90.00
_cell.angle_beta   90.00
_cell.angle_gamma   90.00
#
_symmetry.space_group_name_H-M   'P 1'
#
loop_
_entity.id
_entity.type
_entity.pdbx_description
1 polymer ?
#
loop_
_entity_poly.entity_id
_entity_poly.type
_entity_poly.pdbx_seq_one_letter_code
_entity_poly.pdbx_strand_id
1 'polypeptide(L)'
;MITLSRETEVLAERLAAARRVSVDEAVRQALEESARSAGVAPARRRRRMTVEQMQALGAEIAAMPILDPRSPQEIMDDINEL
;
A
#
# COMPACT_ATOMS: atom_id res chain seq x y z
N MET A 1 6.59 1.59 24.78
CA MET A 1 6.41 0.13 24.99
C MET A 1 4.97 -0.05 25.43
N ILE A 2 4.11 -0.62 24.59
CA ILE A 2 2.74 -0.95 24.98
C ILE A 2 2.79 -2.26 25.77
N THR A 3 2.19 -2.30 26.95
CA THR A 3 2.05 -3.54 27.73
C THR A 3 0.85 -4.30 27.18
N LEU A 4 1.10 -5.46 26.58
CA LEU A 4 0.05 -6.36 26.11
C LEU A 4 -0.38 -7.27 27.25
N SER A 5 -1.66 -7.66 27.27
CA SER A 5 -2.10 -8.72 28.19
C SER A 5 -1.50 -10.05 27.76
N ARG A 6 -1.32 -10.98 28.71
CA ARG A 6 -0.82 -12.34 28.45
C ARG A 6 -1.65 -13.07 27.38
N GLU A 7 -2.95 -12.81 27.33
CA GLU A 7 -3.85 -13.37 26.31
C GLU A 7 -3.49 -12.85 24.90
N THR A 8 -3.15 -11.57 24.79
CA THR A 8 -2.75 -10.94 23.52
C THR A 8 -1.39 -11.43 23.06
N GLU A 9 -0.45 -11.67 23.99
CA GLU A 9 0.86 -12.26 23.69
C GLU A 9 0.70 -13.66 23.10
N VAL A 10 -0.10 -14.53 23.72
CA VAL A 10 -0.38 -15.89 23.22
C VAL A 10 -1.04 -15.84 21.83
N LEU A 11 -1.94 -14.89 21.60
CA LEU A 11 -2.55 -14.70 20.27
C LEU A 11 -1.50 -14.28 19.24
N ALA A 12 -0.60 -13.36 19.58
CA ALA A 12 0.47 -12.88 18.71
C ALA A 12 1.46 -14.00 18.35
N GLU A 13 1.83 -14.86 19.32
CA GLU A 13 2.67 -16.03 19.09
C GLU A 13 2.02 -17.03 18.12
N ARG A 14 0.72 -17.33 18.32
CA ARG A 14 -0.02 -18.22 17.42
C ARG A 14 -0.11 -17.67 16.01
N LEU A 15 -0.35 -16.36 15.87
CA LEU A 15 -0.40 -15.68 14.58
C LEU A 15 0.97 -15.72 13.87
N ALA A 16 2.05 -15.48 14.61
CA ALA A 16 3.41 -15.55 14.10
C ALA A 16 3.79 -16.96 13.64
N ALA A 17 3.44 -17.98 14.42
CA ALA A 17 3.65 -19.39 14.08
C ALA A 17 2.89 -19.77 12.80
N ALA A 18 1.63 -19.34 12.65
CA ALA A 18 0.83 -19.61 11.45
C ALA A 18 1.41 -18.94 10.19
N ARG A 19 1.96 -17.73 10.33
CA ARG A 19 2.53 -16.94 9.23
C ARG A 19 4.02 -17.21 8.97
N ARG A 20 4.70 -18.00 9.82
CA ARG A 20 6.15 -18.26 9.78
C ARG A 20 7.00 -16.99 9.78
N VAL A 21 6.59 -15.98 10.54
CA VAL A 21 7.32 -14.72 10.71
C VAL A 21 7.56 -14.46 12.21
N SER A 22 8.33 -13.42 12.54
CA SER A 22 8.51 -13.03 13.95
C SER A 22 7.21 -12.48 14.55
N VAL A 23 7.09 -12.52 15.88
CA VAL A 23 5.92 -11.97 16.60
C VAL A 23 5.73 -10.49 16.27
N ASP A 24 6.82 -9.72 16.24
CA ASP A 24 6.78 -8.29 15.90
C ASP A 24 6.29 -8.05 14.46
N GLU A 25 6.75 -8.87 13.51
CA GLU A 25 6.30 -8.79 12.11
C GLU A 25 4.82 -9.15 11.97
N ALA A 26 4.38 -10.23 12.62
CA ALA A 26 2.98 -10.68 12.57
C ALA A 26 2.03 -9.62 13.16
N VAL A 27 2.40 -9.04 14.30
CA VAL A 27 1.63 -7.97 14.95
C VAL A 27 1.60 -6.73 14.07
N ARG A 28 2.75 -6.33 13.49
CA ARG A 28 2.80 -5.18 12.58
C ARG A 28 1.89 -5.35 11.38
N GLN A 29 1.95 -6.50 10.70
CA GLN A 29 1.13 -6.78 9.53
C GLN A 29 -0.37 -6.80 9.87
N ALA A 30 -0.75 -7.40 10.99
CA ALA A 30 -2.14 -7.42 11.45
C ALA A 30 -2.67 -6.02 11.77
N LEU A 31 -1.85 -5.18 12.42
CA LEU A 31 -2.20 -3.79 12.70
C LEU A 31 -2.27 -2.96 11.42
N GLU A 32 -1.37 -3.15 10.46
CA GLU A 32 -1.41 -2.46 9.16
C GLU A 32 -2.64 -2.85 8.33
N GLU A 33 -3.03 -4.12 8.35
CA GLU A 33 -4.22 -4.63 7.68
C GLU A 33 -5.50 -4.09 8.31
N SER A 34 -5.58 -4.12 9.64
CA SER A 34 -6.70 -3.56 10.40
C SER A 34 -6.79 -2.03 10.25
N ALA A 35 -5.66 -1.33 10.24
CA ALA A 35 -5.63 0.10 10.00
C ALA A 35 -6.11 0.45 8.58
N ARG A 36 -5.76 -0.37 7.58
CA ARG A 36 -6.24 -0.20 6.20
C ARG A 36 -7.75 -0.40 6.10
N SER A 37 -8.29 -1.46 6.71
CA SER A 37 -9.74 -1.73 6.69
C SER A 37 -10.54 -0.66 7.44
N ALA A 38 -9.99 -0.12 8.52
CA ALA A 38 -10.60 0.96 9.29
C ALA A 38 -10.36 2.36 8.71
N GLY A 39 -9.62 2.49 7.60
CA GLY A 39 -9.31 3.79 6.98
C GLY A 39 -8.39 4.69 7.80
N VAL A 40 -7.76 4.17 8.87
CA VAL A 40 -6.83 4.88 9.75
C VAL A 40 -5.37 4.64 9.42
N ALA A 41 -5.10 3.82 8.38
CA ALA A 41 -3.74 3.58 7.92
C ALA A 41 -3.07 4.91 7.55
N PRO A 42 -1.85 5.18 8.05
CA PRO A 42 -1.11 6.35 7.63
C PRO A 42 -0.97 6.28 6.12
N ALA A 43 -1.22 7.40 5.43
CA ALA A 43 -1.02 7.52 4.00
C ALA A 43 0.34 6.89 3.67
N ARG A 44 0.32 5.82 2.86
CA ARG A 44 1.48 5.00 2.50
C ARG A 44 2.65 5.95 2.32
N ARG A 45 3.69 5.87 3.17
CA ARG A 45 4.82 6.82 3.17
C ARG A 45 5.18 7.07 1.72
N ARG A 46 4.86 8.27 1.20
CA ARG A 46 5.18 8.64 -0.18
C ARG A 46 6.68 8.39 -0.30
N ARG A 47 7.07 7.36 -1.04
CA ARG A 47 8.49 7.10 -1.30
C ARG A 47 9.00 8.38 -1.96
N ARG A 48 9.88 9.10 -1.26
CA ARG A 48 10.51 10.28 -1.84
C ARG A 48 11.39 9.76 -2.97
N MET A 49 11.04 10.12 -4.19
CA MET A 49 11.87 9.86 -5.37
C MET A 49 12.86 11.01 -5.52
N THR A 50 14.09 10.71 -5.92
CA THR A 50 15.04 11.74 -6.36
C THR A 50 14.63 12.28 -7.74
N VAL A 51 15.20 13.41 -8.14
CA VAL A 51 14.93 14.00 -9.47
C VAL A 51 15.32 13.02 -10.58
N GLU A 52 16.43 12.31 -10.42
CA GLU A 52 16.93 11.32 -11.36
C GLU A 52 15.96 10.14 -11.49
N GLN A 53 15.40 9.68 -10.37
CA GLN A 53 14.39 8.61 -10.37
C GLN A 53 13.10 9.05 -11.07
N MET A 54 12.69 10.31 -10.90
CA MET A 54 11.52 10.87 -11.58
C MET A 54 11.74 10.98 -13.09
N GLN A 55 12.94 11.41 -13.51
CA GLN A 55 13.29 11.50 -14.93
C GLN A 55 13.37 10.13 -15.59
N ALA A 56 13.98 9.14 -14.93
CA ALA A 56 14.04 7.77 -15.42
C ALA A 56 12.64 7.17 -15.61
N LEU A 57 11.75 7.36 -14.64
CA LEU A 57 10.35 6.92 -14.74
C LEU A 57 9.62 7.63 -15.90
N GLY A 58 9.84 8.93 -16.08
CA GLY A 58 9.24 9.68 -17.19
C GLY A 58 9.70 9.17 -18.56
N ALA A 59 10.98 8.83 -18.71
CA ALA A 59 11.51 8.25 -19.93
C ALA A 59 10.92 6.86 -20.22
N GLU A 60 10.74 6.04 -19.18
CA GLU A 60 10.09 4.74 -19.30
C GLU A 60 8.65 4.87 -19.80
N ILE A 61 7.85 5.74 -19.17
CA ILE A 61 6.45 5.99 -19.55
C ILE A 61 6.36 6.53 -20.98
N ALA A 62 7.24 7.46 -21.37
CA ALA A 62 7.23 8.05 -22.70
C ALA A 62 7.58 7.06 -23.83
N ALA A 63 8.27 5.96 -23.50
CA ALA A 63 8.59 4.89 -24.45
C ALA A 63 7.45 3.87 -24.61
N MET A 64 6.43 3.90 -23.75
CA MET A 64 5.31 2.98 -23.81
C MET A 64 4.35 3.31 -24.97
N PRO A 65 3.71 2.31 -25.60
CA PRO A 65 2.71 2.55 -26.61
C PRO A 65 1.47 3.23 -26.01
N ILE A 66 0.86 4.14 -26.77
CA ILE A 66 -0.44 4.72 -26.43
C ILE A 66 -1.50 3.63 -26.58
N LEU A 67 -2.15 3.26 -25.48
CA LEU A 67 -3.18 2.21 -25.45
C LEU A 67 -4.58 2.73 -25.78
N ASP A 68 -4.84 4.00 -25.44
CA ASP A 68 -6.12 4.67 -25.71
C ASP A 68 -5.83 5.97 -26.46
N PRO A 69 -6.28 6.10 -27.73
CA PRO A 69 -6.06 7.29 -28.53
C PRO A 69 -7.01 8.45 -28.16
N ARG A 70 -8.01 8.22 -27.30
CA ARG A 70 -8.95 9.26 -26.86
C ARG A 70 -8.21 10.35 -26.10
N SER A 71 -8.67 11.58 -26.28
CA SER A 71 -8.18 12.72 -25.51
C SER A 71 -8.57 12.58 -24.03
N PRO A 72 -7.84 13.25 -23.11
CA PRO A 72 -8.20 13.25 -21.70
C PRO A 72 -9.63 13.72 -21.42
N GLN A 73 -10.16 14.66 -22.22
CA GLN A 73 -11.55 15.13 -22.10
C GLN A 73 -12.55 14.03 -22.45
N GLU A 74 -12.36 13.37 -23.60
CA GLU A 74 -13.25 12.28 -24.03
C GLU A 74 -13.27 11.12 -23.03
N ILE A 75 -12.13 10.83 -22.39
CA ILE A 75 -12.04 9.82 -21.33
C ILE A 75 -12.83 10.25 -20.08
N MET A 76 -12.74 11.52 -19.70
CA MET A 76 -13.43 12.04 -18.52
C MET A 76 -14.95 12.10 -18.70
N ASP A 77 -15.42 12.47 -19.89
CA ASP A 77 -16.84 12.59 -20.18
C ASP A 77 -17.52 11.20 -20.13
N ASP A 78 -16.89 10.17 -20.71
CA ASP A 78 -17.33 8.76 -20.66
C ASP A 78 -17.45 8.21 -19.23
N ILE A 79 -16.54 8.58 -18.32
CA ILE A 79 -16.59 8.16 -16.91
C ILE A 79 -17.82 8.73 -16.18
N ASN A 80 -18.26 9.94 -16.55
CA ASN A 80 -19.38 10.63 -15.89
C ASN A 80 -20.75 10.19 -16.43
N GLU A 81 -20.78 9.38 -17.50
CA GLU A 81 -22.00 8.84 -18.10
C GLU A 81 -22.42 7.46 -17.52
N LEU A 82 -21.61 6.87 -16.62
CA LEU A 82 -21.86 5.60 -15.90
C LEU A 82 -22.46 5.81 -14.50
#